data_AF-A0AAV0T0W2-F1
#
_entry.id   AF-A0AAV0T0W2-F1
#
_cell.length_a   1.000
_cell.length_b   1.000
_cell.length_c   1.000
_cell.angle_alpha   90.00
_cell.angle_beta   90.00
_cell.angle_gamma   90.00
#
_symmetry.space_group_name_H-M   'P 1'
#
loop_
_entity.id
_entity.type
_entity.pdbx_description
1 polymer ?
#
loop_
_entity_poly.entity_id
_entity_poly.type
_entity_poly.pdbx_seq_one_letter_code
_entity_poly.pdbx_strand_id
1 'polypeptide(L)'
;MFVLFRDTVFVILITALSLANTRATNSYPIVLVSGFFGWGRDEFSGFRYWGGIQGDFQDELTARGYKVYTAAVGPFSSNWDRACELYAIIKGGQVDYGKQHSATHKHLRFGRNYTGLYTKWGKVNSDGSVNKVHLIGHSMGGQTIRMLAQMLAHGTTGAPVEEDPSSHPLFAGGKSWVHSITTISAPNQGTTLADGFSVIGDEIKDLVAGVYGIIGILGIKVEKFYDIKLDQWGISSKRAGETLQAYLDRIFSSTIFDPSFQDACLWSLSTRGAKEEATWVKTLSDVYYYSYTTVATFGARDFFFRKIALPRLLTVMLFLQPLSVFLGGRYAPDSMDLSTKWQPNDGLVNSISMASDGVGSVTTFTDADASQLGTWNVMPQLKRFDHIGITGNTIHSEVFDVYERHAALLASLPTTSAVPSTAK
;
A
#
# COMPACT_ATOMS: atom_id res chain seq x y z
N MET A 1 7.16 -5.56 -52.75
CA MET A 1 5.92 -5.68 -51.97
C MET A 1 6.27 -5.38 -50.50
N PHE A 2 6.41 -4.09 -50.19
CA PHE A 2 6.67 -3.58 -48.85
C PHE A 2 5.33 -3.09 -48.30
N VAL A 3 4.83 -3.72 -47.23
CA VAL A 3 3.67 -3.21 -46.49
C VAL A 3 4.20 -2.61 -45.20
N LEU A 4 3.99 -1.31 -45.07
CA LEU A 4 4.43 -0.47 -43.96
C LEU A 4 3.90 -0.97 -42.61
N PHE A 5 4.78 -1.03 -41.63
CA PHE A 5 4.44 -0.95 -40.21
C PHE A 5 3.77 0.41 -39.96
N ARG A 6 2.52 0.40 -39.49
CA ARG A 6 1.82 1.60 -39.05
C ARG A 6 1.96 1.70 -37.55
N ASP A 7 2.90 2.54 -37.12
CA ASP A 7 3.04 2.97 -35.74
C ASP A 7 1.69 3.48 -35.23
N THR A 8 1.13 2.78 -34.25
CA THR A 8 -0.08 3.23 -33.56
C THR A 8 0.35 3.69 -32.16
N VAL A 9 0.80 4.93 -32.07
CA VAL A 9 0.91 5.65 -30.80
C VAL A 9 -0.51 5.85 -30.29
N PHE A 10 -0.90 5.07 -29.28
CA PHE A 10 -2.17 5.27 -28.58
C PHE A 10 -1.98 6.39 -27.54
N VAL A 11 -2.46 7.58 -27.87
CA VAL A 11 -2.69 8.64 -26.89
C VAL A 11 -3.85 8.19 -26.00
N ILE A 12 -3.58 7.98 -24.71
CA ILE A 12 -4.62 7.77 -23.71
C ILE A 12 -5.36 9.11 -23.58
N LEU A 13 -6.58 9.18 -24.11
CA LEU A 13 -7.49 10.29 -23.87
C LEU A 13 -8.09 10.10 -22.46
N ILE A 14 -7.32 10.47 -21.42
CA ILE A 14 -7.92 10.77 -20.11
C ILE A 14 -8.67 12.08 -20.32
N THR A 15 -9.98 12.07 -20.07
CA THR A 15 -10.82 13.27 -20.07
C THR A 15 -10.09 14.40 -19.34
N ALA A 16 -9.86 15.49 -20.07
CA ALA A 16 -9.31 16.72 -19.53
C ALA A 16 -10.30 17.26 -18.49
N LEU A 17 -10.06 16.96 -17.21
CA LEU A 17 -10.53 17.84 -16.16
C LEU A 17 -9.81 19.16 -16.38
N SER A 18 -10.58 20.21 -16.65
CA SER A 18 -10.04 21.56 -16.69
C SER A 18 -9.25 21.80 -15.41
N LEU A 19 -7.99 22.19 -15.55
CA LEU A 19 -7.22 22.81 -14.47
C LEU A 19 -7.92 24.14 -14.14
N ALA A 20 -9.02 24.05 -13.40
CA ALA A 20 -9.47 25.16 -12.60
C ALA A 20 -8.26 25.54 -11.73
N ASN A 21 -7.98 26.84 -11.61
CA ASN A 21 -7.04 27.35 -10.62
C ASN A 21 -7.53 26.95 -9.22
N THR A 22 -7.28 25.71 -8.82
CA THR A 22 -7.56 25.20 -7.49
C THR A 22 -6.55 25.85 -6.58
N ARG A 23 -6.95 26.94 -5.93
CA ARG A 23 -6.20 27.44 -4.79
C ARG A 23 -6.14 26.31 -3.77
N ALA A 24 -4.92 25.92 -3.37
CA ALA A 24 -4.74 24.96 -2.30
C ALA A 24 -5.52 25.42 -1.07
N THR A 25 -6.45 24.60 -0.60
CA THR A 25 -7.31 24.87 0.55
C THR A 25 -6.67 24.38 1.84
N ASN A 26 -5.66 23.50 1.75
CA ASN A 26 -4.81 23.04 2.84
C ASN A 26 -3.33 22.96 2.42
N SER A 27 -2.44 22.74 3.40
CA SER A 27 -0.99 22.57 3.19
C SER A 27 -0.44 21.33 3.90
N TYR A 28 -1.29 20.32 4.13
CA TYR A 28 -0.89 19.11 4.81
C TYR A 28 0.09 18.31 3.93
N PRO A 29 1.20 17.79 4.49
CA PRO A 29 2.13 17.01 3.70
C PRO A 29 1.54 15.64 3.32
N ILE A 30 2.01 15.12 2.20
CA ILE A 30 1.78 13.75 1.75
C ILE A 30 2.86 12.84 2.36
N VAL A 31 2.45 11.70 2.90
CA VAL A 31 3.36 10.62 3.30
C VAL A 31 3.07 9.40 2.44
N LEU A 32 4.05 9.01 1.63
CA LEU A 32 4.04 7.82 0.78
C LEU A 32 4.47 6.60 1.60
N VAL A 33 3.68 5.53 1.60
CA VAL A 33 3.88 4.33 2.43
C VAL A 33 3.92 3.09 1.54
N SER A 34 5.10 2.48 1.42
CA SER A 34 5.31 1.28 0.60
C SER A 34 4.59 0.04 1.17
N GLY A 35 4.28 -0.92 0.32
CA GLY A 35 3.60 -2.15 0.73
C GLY A 35 4.53 -3.33 1.04
N PHE A 36 4.04 -4.52 0.69
CA PHE A 36 4.78 -5.78 0.79
C PHE A 36 6.07 -5.69 -0.03
N PHE A 37 7.17 -6.16 0.55
CA PHE A 37 8.50 -6.08 -0.07
C PHE A 37 8.94 -4.65 -0.47
N GLY A 38 8.39 -3.62 0.18
CA GLY A 38 8.79 -2.24 -0.02
C GLY A 38 10.15 -1.88 0.58
N TRP A 39 10.71 -0.74 0.15
CA TRP A 39 12.00 -0.23 0.62
C TRP A 39 12.02 1.30 0.73
N GLY A 40 12.97 1.82 1.50
CA GLY A 40 13.22 3.24 1.69
C GLY A 40 14.17 3.84 0.67
N ARG A 41 14.26 5.18 0.68
CA ARG A 41 15.06 5.95 -0.29
C ARG A 41 16.57 5.67 -0.22
N ASP A 42 17.06 5.23 0.92
CA ASP A 42 18.50 4.96 1.14
C ASP A 42 18.88 3.50 0.82
N GLU A 43 17.90 2.67 0.46
CA GLU A 43 18.08 1.26 0.10
C GLU A 43 18.27 1.11 -1.42
N PHE A 44 18.70 -0.08 -1.86
CA PHE A 44 18.91 -0.40 -3.28
C PHE A 44 19.75 0.62 -4.05
N SER A 45 20.79 1.17 -3.40
CA SER A 45 21.69 2.17 -3.99
C SER A 45 20.96 3.38 -4.58
N GLY A 46 19.81 3.74 -4.00
CA GLY A 46 19.01 4.89 -4.40
C GLY A 46 17.93 4.59 -5.44
N PHE A 47 17.73 3.35 -5.86
CA PHE A 47 16.56 2.99 -6.67
C PHE A 47 15.27 3.25 -5.89
N ARG A 48 14.34 4.04 -6.44
CA ARG A 48 13.16 4.51 -5.70
C ARG A 48 12.01 3.52 -5.81
N TYR A 49 11.39 3.17 -4.68
CA TYR A 49 10.11 2.46 -4.69
C TYR A 49 9.03 3.28 -5.39
N TRP A 50 8.96 4.58 -5.07
CA TRP A 50 8.04 5.54 -5.68
C TRP A 50 8.73 6.30 -6.80
N GLY A 51 8.63 5.77 -8.01
CA GLY A 51 9.16 6.36 -9.23
C GLY A 51 9.96 5.37 -10.07
N GLY A 52 10.62 4.39 -9.45
CA GLY A 52 11.27 3.30 -10.15
C GLY A 52 12.18 3.78 -11.29
N ILE A 53 11.85 3.35 -12.51
CA ILE A 53 12.58 3.74 -13.73
C ILE A 53 12.11 5.06 -14.34
N GLN A 54 11.00 5.63 -13.87
CA GLN A 54 10.46 6.91 -14.33
C GLN A 54 10.99 8.11 -13.54
N GLY A 55 11.64 7.89 -12.39
CA GLY A 55 12.27 8.95 -11.63
C GLY A 55 12.05 8.84 -10.13
N ASP A 56 11.81 9.99 -9.49
CA ASP A 56 11.62 10.11 -8.05
C ASP A 56 10.35 10.91 -7.77
N PHE A 57 9.26 10.20 -7.54
CA PHE A 57 7.96 10.84 -7.40
C PHE A 57 7.88 11.79 -6.20
N GLN A 58 8.66 11.55 -5.14
CA GLN A 58 8.71 12.47 -4.02
C GLN A 58 9.34 13.80 -4.44
N ASP A 59 10.50 13.75 -5.07
CA ASP A 59 11.26 14.94 -5.46
C ASP A 59 10.52 15.71 -6.57
N GLU A 60 9.89 14.99 -7.49
CA GLU A 60 9.07 15.55 -8.56
C GLU A 60 7.78 16.23 -8.08
N LEU A 61 7.08 15.66 -7.10
CA LEU A 61 5.94 16.31 -6.45
C LEU A 61 6.41 17.51 -5.61
N THR A 62 7.58 17.42 -4.99
CA THR A 62 8.18 18.53 -4.23
C THR A 62 8.53 19.69 -5.14
N ALA A 63 9.08 19.43 -6.33
CA ALA A 63 9.34 20.45 -7.34
C ALA A 63 8.06 21.17 -7.81
N ARG A 64 6.89 20.52 -7.69
CA ARG A 64 5.57 21.07 -8.01
C ARG A 64 4.92 21.81 -6.82
N GLY A 65 5.62 21.94 -5.70
CA GLY A 65 5.17 22.68 -4.53
C GLY A 65 4.43 21.85 -3.47
N TYR A 66 4.30 20.53 -3.66
CA TYR A 66 3.70 19.65 -2.65
C TYR A 66 4.76 19.22 -1.63
N LYS A 67 4.42 19.28 -0.34
CA LYS A 67 5.31 18.75 0.69
C LYS A 67 5.15 17.23 0.78
N VAL A 68 6.15 16.46 0.37
CA VAL A 68 6.06 14.99 0.31
C VAL A 68 7.17 14.32 1.12
N TYR A 69 6.81 13.25 1.81
CA TYR A 69 7.71 12.38 2.57
C TYR A 69 7.51 10.92 2.15
N THR A 70 8.56 10.10 2.29
CA THR A 70 8.51 8.65 2.05
C THR A 70 8.80 7.92 3.36
N ALA A 71 7.89 7.04 3.78
CA ALA A 71 8.07 6.18 4.94
C ALA A 71 8.32 4.73 4.48
N ALA A 72 9.36 4.12 5.07
CA ALA A 72 9.72 2.72 4.83
C ALA A 72 9.52 1.93 6.13
N VAL A 73 8.48 1.11 6.14
CA VAL A 73 8.12 0.20 7.23
C VAL A 73 8.57 -1.23 6.90
N GLY A 74 8.42 -2.14 7.85
CA GLY A 74 8.69 -3.57 7.73
C GLY A 74 8.05 -4.18 6.49
N PRO A 75 8.83 -4.66 5.50
CA PRO A 75 8.28 -5.26 4.27
C PRO A 75 7.51 -6.56 4.50
N PHE A 76 7.78 -7.26 5.60
CA PHE A 76 7.18 -8.55 5.95
C PHE A 76 6.48 -8.59 7.31
N SER A 77 6.53 -7.50 8.08
CA SER A 77 5.83 -7.38 9.37
C SER A 77 4.31 -7.30 9.18
N SER A 78 3.54 -7.52 10.24
CA SER A 78 2.08 -7.34 10.24
C SER A 78 1.67 -5.88 9.99
N ASN A 79 0.39 -5.64 9.67
CA ASN A 79 -0.12 -4.26 9.60
C ASN A 79 -0.03 -3.53 10.94
N TRP A 80 -0.13 -4.25 12.06
CA TRP A 80 0.00 -3.67 13.41
C TRP A 80 1.42 -3.14 13.63
N ASP A 81 2.42 -3.99 13.39
CA ASP A 81 3.82 -3.61 13.51
C ASP A 81 4.16 -2.44 12.60
N ARG A 82 3.73 -2.53 11.34
CA ARG A 82 3.95 -1.47 10.35
C ARG A 82 3.25 -0.16 10.74
N ALA A 83 2.09 -0.20 11.40
CA ALA A 83 1.41 0.99 11.90
C ALA A 83 2.17 1.65 13.06
N CYS A 84 2.69 0.84 13.99
CA CYS A 84 3.52 1.32 15.10
C CYS A 84 4.84 1.93 14.59
N GLU A 85 5.48 1.27 13.61
CA GLU A 85 6.66 1.78 12.92
C GLU A 85 6.36 3.09 12.19
N LEU A 86 5.27 3.13 11.41
CA LEU A 86 4.88 4.31 10.65
C LEU A 86 4.61 5.51 11.57
N TYR A 87 3.98 5.28 12.72
CA TYR A 87 3.79 6.31 13.74
C TYR A 87 5.14 6.92 14.17
N ALA A 88 6.10 6.08 14.56
CA ALA A 88 7.43 6.54 15.00
C ALA A 88 8.23 7.18 13.85
N ILE A 89 8.14 6.66 12.64
CA ILE A 89 8.79 7.22 11.44
C ILE A 89 8.28 8.63 11.16
N ILE A 90 6.97 8.87 11.24
CA ILE A 90 6.39 10.20 10.99
C ILE A 90 6.65 11.13 12.18
N LYS A 91 6.30 10.69 13.39
CA LYS A 91 6.30 11.53 14.59
C LYS A 91 7.69 11.77 15.17
N GLY A 92 8.57 10.78 15.04
CA GLY A 92 9.82 10.65 15.79
C GLY A 92 9.62 9.88 17.10
N GLY A 93 10.68 9.24 17.57
CA GLY A 93 10.70 8.41 18.77
C GLY A 93 10.99 6.94 18.49
N GLN A 94 11.02 6.16 19.57
CA GLN A 94 11.20 4.72 19.53
C GLN A 94 9.88 4.04 19.17
N VAL A 95 9.93 3.04 18.29
CA VAL A 95 8.79 2.18 18.00
C VAL A 95 8.40 1.42 19.27
N ASP A 96 7.14 1.52 19.65
CA ASP A 96 6.51 0.70 20.69
C ASP A 96 5.40 -0.11 20.04
N TYR A 97 5.61 -1.41 19.91
CA TYR A 97 4.64 -2.35 19.33
C TYR A 97 3.52 -2.71 20.30
N GLY A 98 3.59 -2.26 21.56
CA GLY A 98 2.61 -2.60 22.59
C GLY A 98 3.06 -3.79 23.45
N LYS A 99 2.83 -3.70 24.75
CA LYS A 99 3.25 -4.73 25.72
C LYS A 99 2.45 -6.01 25.57
N GLN A 100 1.13 -5.90 25.40
CA GLN A 100 0.23 -7.05 25.28
C GLN A 100 0.42 -7.74 23.92
N HIS A 101 0.51 -6.97 22.84
CA HIS A 101 0.75 -7.45 21.48
C HIS A 101 2.06 -8.22 21.41
N SER A 102 3.15 -7.61 21.86
CA SER A 102 4.47 -8.23 21.82
C SER A 102 4.58 -9.49 22.69
N ALA A 103 3.90 -9.51 23.85
CA ALA A 103 3.83 -10.71 24.68
C ALA A 103 3.01 -11.83 24.03
N THR A 104 1.92 -11.48 23.33
CA THR A 104 1.04 -12.42 22.63
C THR A 104 1.76 -13.10 21.47
N HIS A 105 2.47 -12.30 20.67
CA HIS A 105 3.14 -12.77 19.45
C HIS A 105 4.62 -13.14 19.67
N LYS A 106 5.15 -12.91 20.88
CA LYS A 106 6.50 -13.31 21.33
C LYS A 106 7.65 -12.63 20.57
N HIS A 107 7.54 -11.33 20.34
CA HIS A 107 8.62 -10.48 19.83
C HIS A 107 9.00 -9.38 20.82
N LEU A 108 10.03 -8.61 20.48
CA LEU A 108 10.44 -7.43 21.27
C LEU A 108 9.36 -6.34 21.21
N ARG A 109 9.05 -5.75 22.37
CA ARG A 109 8.14 -4.59 22.46
C ARG A 109 8.67 -3.35 21.77
N PHE A 110 9.95 -3.08 21.90
CA PHE A 110 10.54 -1.86 21.38
C PHE A 110 11.37 -2.16 20.14
N GLY A 111 11.12 -1.38 19.09
CA GLY A 111 11.86 -1.44 17.84
C GLY A 111 12.88 -0.30 17.73
N ARG A 112 13.10 0.11 16.48
CA ARG A 112 14.05 1.16 16.11
C ARG A 112 13.62 2.54 16.62
N ASN A 113 14.58 3.47 16.65
CA ASN A 113 14.34 4.86 17.01
C ASN A 113 14.48 5.77 15.77
N TYR A 114 13.54 6.69 15.58
CA TYR A 114 13.48 7.58 14.42
C TYR A 114 13.51 9.05 14.84
N THR A 115 14.15 9.89 14.04
CA THR A 115 14.17 11.35 14.24
C THR A 115 12.81 12.00 13.95
N GLY A 116 12.00 11.38 13.07
CA GLY A 116 10.67 11.84 12.69
C GLY A 116 10.68 12.66 11.39
N LEU A 117 9.95 12.21 10.37
CA LEU A 117 9.80 12.93 9.10
C LEU A 117 9.03 14.25 9.29
N TYR A 118 8.09 14.28 10.23
CA TYR A 118 7.20 15.42 10.48
C TYR A 118 6.91 15.59 11.98
N THR A 119 7.90 16.03 12.76
CA THR A 119 7.79 16.13 14.24
C THR A 119 6.67 17.06 14.74
N LYS A 120 6.19 17.99 13.90
CA LYS A 120 5.04 18.86 14.19
C LYS A 120 3.68 18.20 13.93
N TRP A 121 3.63 16.97 13.40
CA TRP A 121 2.42 16.18 13.21
C TRP A 121 1.58 16.12 14.49
N GLY A 122 0.29 16.40 14.39
CA GLY A 122 -0.64 16.39 15.50
C GLY A 122 -0.54 17.57 16.47
N LYS A 123 0.43 18.49 16.31
CA LYS A 123 0.50 19.72 17.11
C LYS A 123 -0.60 20.69 16.66
N VAL A 124 -1.21 21.37 17.62
CA VAL A 124 -2.18 22.45 17.40
C VAL A 124 -1.41 23.74 17.09
N ASN A 125 -1.81 24.43 16.03
CA ASN A 125 -1.27 25.72 15.60
C ASN A 125 -1.94 26.87 16.38
N SER A 126 -1.41 28.08 16.25
CA SER A 126 -1.94 29.27 16.94
C SER A 126 -3.37 29.63 16.55
N ASP A 127 -3.82 29.24 15.37
CA ASP A 127 -5.19 29.42 14.87
C ASP A 127 -6.16 28.29 15.30
N GLY A 128 -5.69 27.34 16.12
CA GLY A 128 -6.46 26.19 16.57
C GLY A 128 -6.49 25.01 15.58
N SER A 129 -5.92 25.16 14.38
CA SER A 129 -5.82 24.06 13.42
C SER A 129 -4.82 22.98 13.86
N VAL A 130 -5.06 21.73 13.49
CA VAL A 130 -4.15 20.62 13.79
C VAL A 130 -3.27 20.34 12.57
N ASN A 131 -1.98 20.13 12.77
CA ASN A 131 -1.08 19.68 11.72
C ASN A 131 -1.39 18.22 11.31
N LYS A 132 -2.26 18.03 10.31
CA LYS A 132 -2.61 16.72 9.73
C LYS A 132 -1.66 16.31 8.61
N VAL A 133 -1.85 15.10 8.08
CA VAL A 133 -1.16 14.56 6.89
C VAL A 133 -2.15 13.89 5.94
N HIS A 134 -1.76 13.78 4.67
CA HIS A 134 -2.36 12.87 3.71
C HIS A 134 -1.52 11.59 3.65
N LEU A 135 -2.15 10.42 3.74
CA LEU A 135 -1.46 9.14 3.65
C LEU A 135 -1.77 8.48 2.30
N ILE A 136 -0.73 8.13 1.54
CA ILE A 136 -0.87 7.36 0.29
C ILE A 136 -0.14 6.03 0.46
N GLY A 137 -0.90 4.94 0.45
CA GLY A 137 -0.40 3.59 0.65
C GLY A 137 -0.54 2.76 -0.62
N HIS A 138 0.58 2.26 -1.13
CA HIS A 138 0.57 1.28 -2.21
C HIS A 138 0.55 -0.14 -1.64
N SER A 139 -0.20 -1.06 -2.26
CA SER A 139 -0.24 -2.47 -1.86
C SER A 139 -0.61 -2.61 -0.36
N MET A 140 0.11 -3.43 0.40
CA MET A 140 -0.06 -3.56 1.86
C MET A 140 0.00 -2.23 2.62
N GLY A 141 0.69 -1.22 2.06
CA GLY A 141 0.76 0.12 2.64
C GLY A 141 -0.63 0.74 2.82
N GLY A 142 -1.59 0.40 1.96
CA GLY A 142 -2.98 0.84 2.09
C GLY A 142 -3.67 0.30 3.35
N GLN A 143 -3.43 -0.97 3.72
CA GLN A 143 -3.97 -1.53 4.97
C GLN A 143 -3.25 -0.93 6.19
N THR A 144 -1.94 -0.74 6.10
CA THR A 144 -1.12 -0.14 7.18
C THR A 144 -1.61 1.26 7.55
N ILE A 145 -1.84 2.14 6.56
CA ILE A 145 -2.27 3.53 6.84
C ILE A 145 -3.69 3.60 7.40
N ARG A 146 -4.56 2.64 7.04
CA ARG A 146 -5.90 2.51 7.65
C ARG A 146 -5.80 2.10 9.10
N MET A 147 -4.96 1.10 9.41
CA MET A 147 -4.76 0.66 10.79
C MET A 147 -4.12 1.76 11.65
N LEU A 148 -3.14 2.50 11.13
CA LEU A 148 -2.58 3.67 11.81
C LEU A 148 -3.67 4.71 12.13
N ALA A 149 -4.53 5.04 11.16
CA ALA A 149 -5.60 6.01 11.38
C ALA A 149 -6.61 5.52 12.43
N GLN A 150 -6.98 4.23 12.39
CA GLN A 150 -7.82 3.61 13.41
C GLN A 150 -7.19 3.76 14.81
N MET A 151 -5.92 3.40 14.95
CA MET A 151 -5.20 3.50 16.23
C MET A 151 -5.10 4.95 16.72
N LEU A 152 -4.85 5.91 15.84
CA LEU A 152 -4.85 7.32 16.20
C LEU A 152 -6.21 7.77 16.74
N ALA A 153 -7.30 7.40 16.05
CA ALA A 153 -8.65 7.82 16.39
C ALA A 153 -9.20 7.13 17.65
N HIS A 154 -8.95 5.84 17.81
CA HIS A 154 -9.66 4.99 18.78
C HIS A 154 -8.73 4.13 19.65
N GLY A 155 -7.41 4.24 19.46
CA GLY A 155 -6.48 3.33 20.12
C GLY A 155 -6.65 1.91 19.59
N THR A 156 -6.45 0.93 20.46
CA THR A 156 -6.51 -0.49 20.11
C THR A 156 -7.86 -1.13 20.44
N THR A 157 -8.89 -0.34 20.79
CA THR A 157 -10.20 -0.86 21.17
C THR A 157 -10.83 -1.68 20.04
N GLY A 158 -11.28 -2.89 20.36
CA GLY A 158 -11.85 -3.85 19.43
C GLY A 158 -10.83 -4.70 18.66
N ALA A 159 -9.53 -4.43 18.79
CA ALA A 159 -8.50 -5.25 18.16
C ALA A 159 -8.41 -6.63 18.85
N PRO A 160 -7.89 -7.67 18.16
CA PRO A 160 -7.65 -8.99 18.76
C PRO A 160 -6.78 -8.93 20.03
N VAL A 161 -5.88 -7.96 20.09
CA VAL A 161 -5.08 -7.62 21.28
C VAL A 161 -5.28 -6.15 21.60
N GLU A 162 -5.81 -5.85 22.79
CA GLU A 162 -5.94 -4.48 23.27
C GLU A 162 -4.77 -4.10 24.19
N GLU A 163 -4.19 -2.92 23.94
CA GLU A 163 -3.18 -2.30 24.79
C GLU A 163 -3.81 -1.39 25.84
N ASP A 164 -3.09 -1.16 26.94
CA ASP A 164 -3.44 -0.12 27.90
C ASP A 164 -3.36 1.28 27.23
N PRO A 165 -4.45 2.07 27.17
CA PRO A 165 -4.46 3.39 26.56
C PRO A 165 -3.46 4.38 27.18
N SER A 166 -3.05 4.17 28.43
CA SER A 166 -2.05 5.00 29.12
C SER A 166 -0.60 4.63 28.77
N SER A 167 -0.37 3.48 28.12
CA SER A 167 0.97 2.92 27.90
C SER A 167 1.76 3.61 26.79
N HIS A 168 1.08 4.15 25.77
CA HIS A 168 1.72 4.84 24.65
C HIS A 168 0.73 5.80 23.98
N PRO A 169 1.17 6.99 23.50
CA PRO A 169 0.28 7.95 22.86
C PRO A 169 -0.52 7.37 21.72
N LEU A 170 0.03 6.50 20.87
CA LEU A 170 -0.73 5.88 19.76
C LEU A 170 -1.96 5.12 20.30
N PHE A 171 -1.80 4.31 21.34
CA PHE A 171 -2.86 3.46 21.89
C PHE A 171 -3.91 4.23 22.70
N ALA A 172 -3.61 5.47 23.11
CA ALA A 172 -4.57 6.33 23.81
C ALA A 172 -5.79 6.74 22.96
N GLY A 173 -5.72 6.66 21.63
CA GLY A 173 -6.79 7.15 20.75
C GLY A 173 -7.04 8.67 20.84
N GLY A 174 -8.17 9.14 20.30
CA GLY A 174 -8.60 10.54 20.37
C GLY A 174 -7.86 11.53 19.45
N LYS A 175 -7.18 11.06 18.40
CA LYS A 175 -6.36 11.89 17.50
C LYS A 175 -6.91 11.91 16.08
N SER A 176 -7.42 13.06 15.64
CA SER A 176 -7.76 13.33 14.24
C SER A 176 -6.56 13.93 13.50
N TRP A 177 -5.51 13.13 13.29
CA TRP A 177 -4.22 13.58 12.72
C TRP A 177 -4.02 13.23 11.24
N VAL A 178 -4.99 12.54 10.63
CA VAL A 178 -5.01 12.16 9.22
C VAL A 178 -6.14 12.93 8.54
N HIS A 179 -5.87 13.55 7.39
CA HIS A 179 -6.88 14.27 6.63
C HIS A 179 -7.46 13.42 5.50
N SER A 180 -6.61 12.63 4.83
CA SER A 180 -7.07 11.65 3.85
C SER A 180 -6.21 10.39 3.85
N ILE A 181 -6.81 9.31 3.36
CA ILE A 181 -6.21 8.03 3.07
C ILE A 181 -6.43 7.74 1.58
N THR A 182 -5.36 7.42 0.88
CA THR A 182 -5.41 6.94 -0.50
C THR A 182 -4.76 5.58 -0.57
N THR A 183 -5.47 4.61 -1.12
CA THR A 183 -4.94 3.27 -1.35
C THR A 183 -4.76 3.04 -2.85
N ILE A 184 -3.62 2.49 -3.25
CA ILE A 184 -3.31 2.19 -4.66
C ILE A 184 -2.95 0.72 -4.72
N SER A 185 -3.69 -0.07 -5.50
CA SER A 185 -3.45 -1.52 -5.63
C SER A 185 -3.46 -2.26 -4.28
N ALA A 186 -4.15 -1.72 -3.27
CA ALA A 186 -4.11 -2.27 -1.93
C ALA A 186 -5.06 -3.47 -1.81
N PRO A 187 -4.66 -4.56 -1.12
CA PRO A 187 -5.57 -5.66 -0.81
C PRO A 187 -6.44 -5.28 0.39
N ASN A 188 -7.35 -4.31 0.23
CA ASN A 188 -8.19 -3.81 1.33
C ASN A 188 -9.10 -4.90 1.92
N GLN A 189 -9.42 -5.95 1.14
CA GLN A 189 -10.12 -7.16 1.55
C GLN A 189 -9.22 -8.41 1.48
N GLY A 190 -7.89 -8.23 1.44
CA GLY A 190 -6.91 -9.31 1.29
C GLY A 190 -6.66 -9.73 -0.17
N THR A 191 -5.70 -10.63 -0.37
CA THR A 191 -5.35 -11.22 -1.65
C THR A 191 -5.32 -12.74 -1.52
N THR A 192 -5.93 -13.39 -2.49
CA THR A 192 -5.93 -14.86 -2.59
C THR A 192 -4.52 -15.42 -2.85
N LEU A 193 -3.55 -14.56 -3.20
CA LEU A 193 -2.14 -14.95 -3.29
C LEU A 193 -1.58 -15.34 -1.92
N ALA A 194 -1.89 -14.57 -0.87
CA ALA A 194 -1.46 -14.86 0.49
C ALA A 194 -2.17 -16.09 1.05
N ASP A 195 -3.46 -16.28 0.74
CA ASP A 195 -4.18 -17.51 1.07
C ASP A 195 -3.60 -18.74 0.36
N GLY A 196 -2.96 -18.55 -0.79
CA GLY A 196 -2.31 -19.58 -1.60
C GLY A 196 -0.82 -19.75 -1.34
N PHE A 197 -0.25 -19.08 -0.33
CA PHE A 197 1.21 -18.97 -0.15
C PHE A 197 1.91 -20.34 -0.13
N SER A 198 1.35 -21.33 0.57
CA SER A 198 1.92 -22.68 0.62
C SER A 198 1.84 -23.46 -0.70
N VAL A 199 0.95 -23.05 -1.60
CA VAL A 199 0.75 -23.66 -2.94
C VAL A 199 1.72 -23.06 -3.96
N ILE A 200 2.01 -21.76 -3.84
CA ILE A 200 2.90 -21.00 -4.74
C ILE A 200 4.37 -20.99 -4.30
N GLY A 201 4.75 -21.87 -3.37
CA GLY A 201 6.14 -22.18 -2.96
C GLY A 201 7.20 -21.09 -3.16
N ASP A 202 8.15 -21.38 -4.06
CA ASP A 202 9.34 -20.56 -4.31
C ASP A 202 9.03 -19.33 -5.19
N GLU A 203 7.84 -19.21 -5.77
CA GLU A 203 7.47 -18.12 -6.67
C GLU A 203 7.50 -16.74 -5.99
N ILE A 204 7.42 -16.68 -4.66
CA ILE A 204 7.63 -15.45 -3.90
C ILE A 204 9.11 -15.05 -3.84
N LYS A 205 10.02 -16.03 -3.84
CA LYS A 205 11.46 -15.75 -4.00
C LYS A 205 11.75 -15.26 -5.41
N ASP A 206 11.04 -15.78 -6.41
CA ASP A 206 11.14 -15.31 -7.80
C ASP A 206 10.63 -13.87 -7.98
N LEU A 207 9.59 -13.46 -7.26
CA LEU A 207 9.17 -12.06 -7.18
C LEU A 207 10.31 -11.17 -6.67
N VAL A 208 10.96 -11.57 -5.57
CA VAL A 208 12.09 -10.83 -5.01
C VAL A 208 13.25 -10.79 -6.01
N ALA A 209 13.62 -11.93 -6.59
CA ALA A 209 14.67 -12.03 -7.60
C ALA A 209 14.36 -11.17 -8.84
N GLY A 210 13.10 -11.11 -9.26
CA GLY A 210 12.62 -10.28 -10.39
C GLY A 210 12.83 -8.79 -10.15
N VAL A 211 12.50 -8.29 -8.95
CA VAL A 211 12.79 -6.90 -8.55
C VAL A 211 14.29 -6.63 -8.56
N TYR A 212 15.10 -7.52 -8.00
CA TYR A 212 16.56 -7.42 -8.07
C TYR A 212 17.08 -7.44 -9.52
N GLY A 213 16.45 -8.21 -10.40
CA GLY A 213 16.77 -8.27 -11.83
C GLY A 213 16.56 -6.93 -12.54
N ILE A 214 15.44 -6.23 -12.26
CA ILE A 214 15.20 -4.87 -12.78
C ILE A 214 16.33 -3.93 -12.37
N ILE A 215 16.68 -3.94 -11.09
CA ILE A 215 17.72 -3.07 -10.53
C ILE A 215 19.08 -3.39 -11.15
N GLY A 216 19.39 -4.68 -11.32
CA GLY A 216 20.64 -5.15 -11.93
C GLY A 216 20.80 -4.73 -13.40
N ILE A 217 19.73 -4.75 -14.20
CA ILE A 217 19.75 -4.30 -15.61
C ILE A 217 20.15 -2.83 -15.73
N LEU A 218 19.80 -1.99 -14.74
CA LEU A 218 20.17 -0.57 -14.71
C LEU A 218 21.64 -0.33 -14.33
N GLY A 219 22.44 -1.40 -14.17
CA GLY A 219 23.84 -1.30 -13.73
C GLY A 219 23.98 -0.88 -12.26
N ILE A 220 22.87 -0.84 -11.51
CA ILE A 220 22.87 -0.49 -10.10
C ILE A 220 23.40 -1.69 -9.33
N LYS A 221 24.62 -1.53 -8.81
CA LYS A 221 25.22 -2.49 -7.90
C LYS A 221 24.38 -2.57 -6.63
N VAL A 222 23.69 -3.70 -6.49
CA VAL A 222 22.94 -4.10 -5.28
C VAL A 222 23.87 -4.52 -4.12
N GLU A 223 25.15 -4.14 -4.19
CA GLU A 223 26.13 -4.30 -3.13
C GLU A 223 25.70 -3.57 -1.83
N LYS A 224 24.78 -2.58 -1.92
CA LYS A 224 24.13 -1.95 -0.76
C LYS A 224 22.84 -2.66 -0.34
N PHE A 225 22.74 -2.83 0.97
CA PHE A 225 21.73 -3.51 1.78
C PHE A 225 20.27 -3.18 1.41
N TYR A 226 19.49 -4.21 1.14
CA TYR A 226 18.05 -4.21 1.44
C TYR A 226 17.86 -4.70 2.87
N ASP A 227 17.11 -3.93 3.65
CA ASP A 227 16.85 -4.20 5.05
C ASP A 227 15.40 -4.60 5.25
N ILE A 228 15.20 -5.82 5.74
CA ILE A 228 13.88 -6.40 6.00
C ILE A 228 13.24 -5.90 7.30
N LYS A 229 13.98 -5.18 8.16
CA LYS A 229 13.42 -4.50 9.35
C LYS A 229 12.62 -5.43 10.28
N LEU A 230 13.13 -6.65 10.48
CA LEU A 230 12.52 -7.67 11.35
C LEU A 230 13.28 -7.80 12.69
N ASP A 231 13.80 -6.68 13.19
CA ASP A 231 14.59 -6.61 14.42
C ASP A 231 13.82 -7.12 15.63
N GLN A 232 12.50 -6.88 15.69
CA GLN A 232 11.64 -7.34 16.77
C GLN A 232 11.59 -8.86 16.87
N TRP A 233 11.78 -9.55 15.75
CA TRP A 233 11.88 -11.00 15.64
C TRP A 233 13.31 -11.54 15.75
N GLY A 234 14.31 -10.65 15.91
CA GLY A 234 15.72 -11.02 15.91
C GLY A 234 16.24 -11.48 14.53
N ILE A 235 15.52 -11.19 13.44
CA ILE A 235 15.90 -11.61 12.09
C ILE A 235 16.73 -10.50 11.45
N SER A 236 18.03 -10.73 11.34
CA SER A 236 18.96 -9.76 10.79
C SER A 236 18.84 -9.61 9.27
N SER A 237 19.18 -8.42 8.76
CA SER A 237 19.40 -8.15 7.34
C SER A 237 20.51 -9.05 6.75
N LYS A 238 20.73 -8.94 5.44
CA LYS A 238 21.71 -9.75 4.70
C LYS A 238 23.12 -9.63 5.31
N ARG A 239 23.78 -10.76 5.57
CA ARG A 239 25.11 -10.81 6.18
C ARG A 239 26.22 -10.59 5.13
N ALA A 240 27.40 -10.17 5.58
CA ALA A 240 28.58 -10.09 4.72
C ALA A 240 28.92 -11.47 4.15
N GLY A 241 29.13 -11.56 2.83
CA GLY A 241 29.41 -12.83 2.13
C GLY A 241 28.20 -13.75 1.91
N GLU A 242 27.03 -13.46 2.49
CA GLU A 242 25.79 -14.22 2.22
C GLU A 242 25.35 -13.99 0.77
N THR A 243 24.89 -15.01 0.04
CA THR A 243 24.30 -14.81 -1.29
C THR A 243 22.87 -14.27 -1.14
N LEU A 244 22.30 -13.65 -2.19
CA LEU A 244 20.89 -13.25 -2.15
C LEU A 244 19.99 -14.47 -1.90
N GLN A 245 20.25 -15.59 -2.58
CA GLN A 245 19.48 -16.82 -2.40
C GLN A 245 19.54 -17.33 -0.96
N ALA A 246 20.74 -17.48 -0.38
CA ALA A 246 20.89 -17.94 1.01
C ALA A 246 20.22 -16.99 2.01
N TYR A 247 20.24 -15.69 1.72
CA TYR A 247 19.53 -14.70 2.52
C TYR A 247 18.01 -14.89 2.45
N LEU A 248 17.44 -15.05 1.25
CA LEU A 248 16.01 -15.30 1.08
C LEU A 248 15.60 -16.62 1.70
N ASP A 249 16.36 -17.69 1.51
CA ASP A 249 16.09 -18.99 2.13
C ASP A 249 16.08 -18.88 3.66
N ARG A 250 17.05 -18.15 4.24
CA ARG A 250 17.07 -17.88 5.68
C ARG A 250 15.83 -17.12 6.15
N ILE A 251 15.40 -16.08 5.43
CA ILE A 251 14.21 -15.29 5.78
C ILE A 251 12.94 -16.14 5.70
N PHE A 252 12.71 -16.78 4.56
CA PHE A 252 11.49 -17.54 4.29
C PHE A 252 11.43 -18.86 5.07
N SER A 253 12.55 -19.32 5.64
CA SER A 253 12.56 -20.44 6.60
C SER A 253 12.12 -20.04 8.02
N SER A 254 11.95 -18.74 8.30
CA SER A 254 11.48 -18.25 9.60
C SER A 254 10.03 -18.64 9.88
N THR A 255 9.72 -18.83 11.16
CA THR A 255 8.37 -19.14 11.64
C THR A 255 7.33 -18.08 11.29
N ILE A 256 7.75 -16.83 11.01
CA ILE A 256 6.82 -15.75 10.63
C ILE A 256 6.16 -15.99 9.26
N PHE A 257 6.71 -16.89 8.44
CA PHE A 257 6.13 -17.30 7.15
C PHE A 257 5.35 -18.62 7.26
N ASP A 258 5.20 -19.18 8.47
CA ASP A 258 4.29 -20.29 8.69
C ASP A 258 2.84 -19.80 8.48
N PRO A 259 1.98 -20.53 7.73
CA PRO A 259 0.60 -20.12 7.48
C PRO A 259 -0.26 -19.92 8.74
N SER A 260 0.13 -20.51 9.87
CA SER A 260 -0.54 -20.33 11.17
C SER A 260 -0.08 -19.08 11.93
N PHE A 261 1.00 -18.43 11.48
CA PHE A 261 1.56 -17.24 12.12
C PHE A 261 0.76 -15.99 11.76
N GLN A 262 0.14 -15.36 12.77
CA GLN A 262 -0.83 -14.29 12.55
C GLN A 262 -0.22 -12.89 12.56
N ASP A 263 1.01 -12.74 13.07
CA ASP A 263 1.65 -11.42 13.25
C ASP A 263 2.73 -11.16 12.19
N ALA A 264 2.37 -11.42 10.94
CA ALA A 264 3.22 -11.18 9.78
C ALA A 264 2.39 -10.76 8.58
N CYS A 265 3.06 -10.32 7.52
CA CYS A 265 2.39 -9.84 6.32
C CYS A 265 1.46 -10.87 5.69
N LEU A 266 1.78 -12.17 5.76
CA LEU A 266 0.96 -13.21 5.13
C LEU A 266 -0.45 -13.27 5.72
N TRP A 267 -0.57 -13.16 7.05
CA TRP A 267 -1.88 -13.11 7.69
C TRP A 267 -2.63 -11.84 7.31
N SER A 268 -2.03 -10.68 7.51
CA SER A 268 -2.61 -9.38 7.16
C SER A 268 -3.04 -9.27 5.69
N LEU A 269 -2.29 -9.90 4.78
CA LEU A 269 -2.57 -9.91 3.34
C LEU A 269 -3.60 -10.97 2.94
N SER A 270 -3.81 -12.03 3.73
CA SER A 270 -4.81 -13.05 3.44
C SER A 270 -6.23 -12.49 3.47
N THR A 271 -7.17 -13.10 2.74
CA THR A 271 -8.58 -12.69 2.81
C THR A 271 -9.16 -12.89 4.21
N ARG A 272 -8.68 -13.88 4.96
CA ARG A 272 -9.07 -14.13 6.34
C ARG A 272 -8.56 -13.05 7.30
N GLY A 273 -7.27 -12.76 7.28
CA GLY A 273 -6.68 -11.74 8.16
C GLY A 273 -7.17 -10.34 7.83
N ALA A 274 -7.33 -9.99 6.55
CA ALA A 274 -7.94 -8.71 6.17
C ALA A 274 -9.39 -8.58 6.68
N LYS A 275 -10.17 -9.67 6.66
CA LYS A 275 -11.53 -9.69 7.24
C LYS A 275 -11.52 -9.54 8.75
N GLU A 276 -10.57 -10.16 9.44
CA GLU A 276 -10.36 -10.00 10.89
C GLU A 276 -9.98 -8.55 11.23
N GLU A 277 -9.01 -7.97 10.54
CA GLU A 277 -8.61 -6.57 10.72
C GLU A 277 -9.79 -5.62 10.46
N ALA A 278 -10.62 -5.87 9.44
CA ALA A 278 -11.82 -5.08 9.14
C ALA A 278 -12.90 -5.13 10.24
N THR A 279 -12.81 -6.06 11.20
CA THR A 279 -13.74 -6.07 12.36
C THR A 279 -13.53 -4.89 13.29
N TRP A 280 -12.35 -4.27 13.30
CA TRP A 280 -12.01 -3.16 14.18
C TRP A 280 -11.38 -1.95 13.46
N VAL A 281 -10.72 -2.15 12.31
CA VAL A 281 -10.23 -1.07 11.43
C VAL A 281 -11.35 -0.59 10.52
N LYS A 282 -12.00 0.52 10.90
CA LYS A 282 -13.19 1.06 10.21
C LYS A 282 -12.87 2.25 9.31
N THR A 283 -13.76 2.54 8.38
CA THR A 283 -13.80 3.83 7.68
C THR A 283 -14.19 4.93 8.65
N LEU A 284 -13.23 5.80 8.99
CA LEU A 284 -13.44 6.93 9.89
C LEU A 284 -14.26 8.04 9.24
N SER A 285 -15.25 8.58 9.95
CA SER A 285 -16.20 9.57 9.43
C SER A 285 -15.59 10.94 9.11
N ASP A 286 -14.44 11.28 9.69
CA ASP A 286 -13.76 12.56 9.56
C ASP A 286 -12.52 12.52 8.63
N VAL A 287 -12.36 11.43 7.86
CA VAL A 287 -11.25 11.23 6.92
C VAL A 287 -11.79 11.01 5.50
N TYR A 288 -11.14 11.61 4.50
CA TYR A 288 -11.41 11.31 3.09
C TYR A 288 -10.72 10.01 2.66
N TYR A 289 -11.44 9.08 2.04
CA TYR A 289 -10.86 7.84 1.51
C TYR A 289 -10.90 7.83 -0.02
N TYR A 290 -9.78 7.45 -0.64
CA TYR A 290 -9.67 7.22 -2.07
C TYR A 290 -9.06 5.85 -2.37
N SER A 291 -9.49 5.23 -3.47
CA SER A 291 -8.93 3.96 -3.91
C SER A 291 -8.70 3.91 -5.42
N TYR A 292 -7.48 3.57 -5.80
CA TYR A 292 -7.10 3.26 -7.18
C TYR A 292 -7.00 1.75 -7.36
N THR A 293 -7.90 1.21 -8.18
CA THR A 293 -7.89 -0.20 -8.56
C THR A 293 -7.08 -0.39 -9.83
N THR A 294 -6.10 -1.30 -9.79
CA THR A 294 -5.31 -1.74 -10.95
C THR A 294 -5.83 -3.07 -11.49
N VAL A 295 -5.73 -3.24 -12.81
CA VAL A 295 -6.02 -4.51 -13.48
C VAL A 295 -5.14 -4.69 -14.71
N ALA A 296 -4.45 -5.83 -14.78
CA ALA A 296 -3.57 -6.18 -15.89
C ALA A 296 -3.96 -7.48 -16.60
N THR A 297 -5.05 -8.11 -16.18
CA THR A 297 -5.58 -9.33 -16.82
C THR A 297 -6.65 -9.06 -17.90
N PHE A 298 -6.99 -10.10 -18.65
CA PHE A 298 -8.19 -10.20 -19.47
C PHE A 298 -8.96 -11.49 -19.19
N GLY A 299 -10.27 -11.48 -19.42
CA GLY A 299 -11.11 -12.66 -19.22
C GLY A 299 -10.85 -13.72 -20.28
N ALA A 300 -10.75 -14.98 -19.84
CA ALA A 300 -10.54 -16.14 -20.70
C ALA A 300 -11.34 -17.34 -20.17
N ARG A 301 -11.19 -18.49 -20.82
CA ARG A 301 -11.73 -19.77 -20.37
C ARG A 301 -10.63 -20.82 -20.31
N ASP A 302 -10.68 -21.68 -19.30
CA ASP A 302 -9.80 -22.85 -19.22
C ASP A 302 -10.25 -23.97 -20.18
N PHE A 303 -9.54 -25.09 -20.18
CA PHE A 303 -9.86 -26.26 -21.00
C PHE A 303 -11.28 -26.82 -20.78
N PHE A 304 -11.85 -26.62 -19.59
CA PHE A 304 -13.20 -27.04 -19.23
C PHE A 304 -14.25 -25.93 -19.45
N PHE A 305 -13.90 -24.91 -20.25
CA PHE A 305 -14.74 -23.74 -20.51
C PHE A 305 -15.11 -22.91 -19.27
N ARG A 306 -14.42 -23.10 -18.14
CA ARG A 306 -14.68 -22.33 -16.90
C ARG A 306 -14.03 -20.96 -17.01
N LYS A 307 -14.66 -19.95 -16.43
CA LYS A 307 -14.13 -18.58 -16.42
C LYS A 307 -12.81 -18.52 -15.65
N ILE A 308 -11.82 -17.85 -16.25
CA ILE A 308 -10.52 -17.50 -15.69
C ILE A 308 -10.12 -16.08 -16.13
N ALA A 309 -9.07 -15.53 -15.53
CA ALA A 309 -8.40 -14.32 -15.98
C ALA A 309 -6.92 -14.63 -16.26
N LEU A 310 -6.38 -14.14 -17.37
CA LEU A 310 -4.99 -14.36 -17.76
C LEU A 310 -4.23 -13.04 -17.86
N PRO A 311 -2.91 -13.01 -17.55
CA PRO A 311 -2.11 -11.80 -17.63
C PRO A 311 -2.00 -11.30 -19.07
N ARG A 312 -2.03 -9.98 -19.25
CA ARG A 312 -1.61 -9.37 -20.52
C ARG A 312 -0.08 -9.41 -20.58
N LEU A 313 0.46 -10.31 -21.38
CA LEU A 313 1.91 -10.63 -21.42
C LEU A 313 2.81 -9.41 -21.70
N LEU A 314 2.31 -8.42 -22.44
CA LEU A 314 3.03 -7.17 -22.75
C LEU A 314 2.79 -6.04 -21.73
N THR A 315 2.13 -6.34 -20.62
CA THR A 315 1.81 -5.34 -19.59
C THR A 315 2.19 -5.83 -18.21
N VAL A 316 1.97 -7.12 -17.93
CA VAL A 316 2.37 -7.77 -16.69
C VAL A 316 3.84 -8.17 -16.80
N MET A 317 4.66 -7.64 -15.90
CA MET A 317 6.06 -8.04 -15.74
C MET A 317 6.22 -9.55 -15.68
N LEU A 318 7.27 -10.06 -16.32
CA LEU A 318 7.49 -11.50 -16.51
C LEU A 318 7.40 -12.29 -15.19
N PHE A 319 8.03 -11.80 -14.12
CA PHE A 319 8.02 -12.47 -12.80
C PHE A 319 6.67 -12.38 -12.07
N LEU A 320 5.75 -11.50 -12.49
CA LEU A 320 4.38 -11.44 -11.97
C LEU A 320 3.41 -12.33 -12.74
N GLN A 321 3.78 -12.83 -13.93
CA GLN A 321 2.85 -13.60 -14.76
C GLN A 321 2.40 -14.92 -14.12
N PRO A 322 3.28 -15.75 -13.50
CA PRO A 322 2.84 -16.96 -12.80
C PRO A 322 1.86 -16.67 -11.67
N LEU A 323 2.16 -15.64 -10.87
CA LEU A 323 1.30 -15.19 -9.77
C LEU A 323 -0.05 -14.67 -10.29
N SER A 324 -0.04 -13.93 -11.40
CA SER A 324 -1.26 -13.45 -12.07
C SER A 324 -2.13 -14.60 -12.59
N VAL A 325 -1.51 -15.65 -13.15
CA VAL A 325 -2.21 -16.87 -13.58
C VAL A 325 -2.80 -17.61 -12.40
N PHE A 326 -2.07 -17.73 -11.29
CA PHE A 326 -2.57 -18.35 -10.05
C PHE A 326 -3.83 -17.62 -9.54
N LEU A 327 -3.73 -16.29 -9.35
CA LEU A 327 -4.84 -15.43 -8.92
C LEU A 327 -6.05 -15.47 -9.87
N GLY A 328 -5.78 -15.48 -11.18
CA GLY A 328 -6.78 -15.51 -12.23
C GLY A 328 -7.37 -16.90 -12.52
N GLY A 329 -6.74 -17.93 -11.96
CA GLY A 329 -7.11 -19.32 -12.12
C GLY A 329 -8.32 -19.73 -11.27
N ARG A 330 -8.37 -21.02 -10.94
CA ARG A 330 -9.50 -21.63 -10.23
C ARG A 330 -9.28 -21.81 -8.73
N TYR A 331 -8.12 -21.43 -8.19
CA TYR A 331 -7.81 -21.57 -6.76
C TYR A 331 -8.87 -20.90 -5.87
N ALA A 332 -9.10 -19.59 -6.04
CA ALA A 332 -10.05 -18.87 -5.21
C ALA A 332 -11.50 -19.39 -5.36
N PRO A 333 -12.03 -19.65 -6.57
CA PRO A 333 -13.38 -20.21 -6.70
C PRO A 333 -13.55 -21.66 -6.24
N ASP A 334 -12.58 -22.53 -6.49
CA ASP A 334 -12.73 -23.97 -6.27
C ASP A 334 -12.24 -24.42 -4.88
N SER A 335 -11.30 -23.68 -4.26
CA SER A 335 -10.70 -24.05 -2.97
C SER A 335 -11.12 -23.13 -1.82
N MET A 336 -11.64 -21.93 -2.10
CA MET A 336 -12.04 -20.95 -1.08
C MET A 336 -13.51 -20.52 -1.19
N ASP A 337 -14.27 -21.12 -2.10
CA ASP A 337 -15.67 -20.77 -2.41
C ASP A 337 -15.90 -19.28 -2.74
N LEU A 338 -14.86 -18.61 -3.27
CA LEU A 338 -14.95 -17.20 -3.65
C LEU A 338 -15.55 -17.03 -5.05
N SER A 339 -16.25 -15.92 -5.27
CA SER A 339 -16.79 -15.60 -6.59
C SER A 339 -15.69 -15.48 -7.65
N THR A 340 -15.99 -15.85 -8.90
CA THR A 340 -15.11 -15.58 -10.07
C THR A 340 -14.80 -14.10 -10.29
N LYS A 341 -15.47 -13.18 -9.57
CA LYS A 341 -15.10 -11.75 -9.51
C LYS A 341 -13.74 -11.50 -8.84
N TRP A 342 -13.19 -12.48 -8.11
CA TRP A 342 -11.85 -12.40 -7.55
C TRP A 342 -10.75 -12.65 -8.59
N GLN A 343 -11.06 -13.26 -9.74
CA GLN A 343 -10.02 -13.65 -10.71
C GLN A 343 -9.28 -12.47 -11.38
N PRO A 344 -9.93 -11.36 -11.80
CA PRO A 344 -9.21 -10.21 -12.35
C PRO A 344 -8.20 -9.66 -11.33
N ASN A 345 -6.97 -9.43 -11.78
CA ASN A 345 -5.87 -9.03 -10.90
C ASN A 345 -4.84 -8.16 -11.63
N ASP A 346 -3.87 -7.66 -10.87
CA ASP A 346 -2.72 -6.89 -11.33
C ASP A 346 -1.38 -7.65 -11.20
N GLY A 347 -1.43 -8.95 -10.93
CA GLY A 347 -0.26 -9.80 -10.70
C GLY A 347 0.03 -10.12 -9.24
N LEU A 348 -0.47 -9.33 -8.27
CA LEU A 348 -0.31 -9.62 -6.84
C LEU A 348 -1.61 -9.52 -6.04
N VAL A 349 -2.54 -8.67 -6.47
CA VAL A 349 -3.79 -8.43 -5.75
C VAL A 349 -5.00 -8.58 -6.69
N ASN A 350 -6.03 -9.24 -6.18
CA ASN A 350 -7.32 -9.36 -6.86
C ASN A 350 -7.98 -7.96 -6.97
N SER A 351 -8.39 -7.54 -8.17
CA SER A 351 -8.88 -6.18 -8.41
C SER A 351 -10.15 -5.83 -7.60
N ILE A 352 -11.00 -6.82 -7.27
CA ILE A 352 -12.18 -6.59 -6.42
C ILE A 352 -11.81 -6.13 -5.00
N SER A 353 -10.65 -6.56 -4.51
CA SER A 353 -10.16 -6.25 -3.16
C SER A 353 -9.67 -4.81 -3.02
N MET A 354 -9.40 -4.13 -4.14
CA MET A 354 -8.77 -2.80 -4.12
C MET A 354 -9.75 -1.65 -3.93
N ALA A 355 -11.00 -1.82 -4.36
CA ALA A 355 -11.96 -0.72 -4.42
C ALA A 355 -12.34 -0.16 -3.04
N SER A 356 -12.45 -1.01 -2.02
CA SER A 356 -12.72 -0.61 -0.64
C SER A 356 -12.40 -1.74 0.32
N ASP A 357 -12.60 -1.49 1.61
CA ASP A 357 -12.51 -2.49 2.68
C ASP A 357 -13.68 -3.48 2.74
N GLY A 358 -14.66 -3.37 1.84
CA GLY A 358 -15.83 -4.24 1.79
C GLY A 358 -16.87 -3.99 2.89
N VAL A 359 -16.67 -3.00 3.77
CA VAL A 359 -17.56 -2.67 4.89
C VAL A 359 -18.07 -1.23 4.81
N GLY A 360 -17.17 -0.28 4.58
CA GLY A 360 -17.50 1.13 4.45
C GLY A 360 -18.36 1.42 3.22
N SER A 361 -19.10 2.52 3.27
CA SER A 361 -19.81 3.02 2.10
C SER A 361 -18.83 3.36 0.97
N VAL A 362 -19.34 3.26 -0.26
CA VAL A 362 -18.58 3.48 -1.48
C VAL A 362 -19.34 4.47 -2.35
N THR A 363 -18.62 5.42 -2.92
CA THR A 363 -19.11 6.29 -3.99
C THR A 363 -18.13 6.28 -5.16
N THR A 364 -18.63 6.46 -6.38
CA THR A 364 -17.74 6.61 -7.54
C THR A 364 -17.27 8.06 -7.59
N PHE A 365 -15.95 8.26 -7.68
CA PHE A 365 -15.39 9.60 -7.83
C PHE A 365 -15.67 10.14 -9.24
N THR A 366 -16.34 11.30 -9.32
CA THR A 366 -16.65 11.99 -10.59
C THR A 366 -15.81 13.24 -10.78
N ASP A 367 -15.65 14.02 -9.72
CA ASP A 367 -14.91 15.29 -9.69
C ASP A 367 -14.45 15.61 -8.26
N ALA A 368 -13.56 16.61 -8.14
CA ALA A 368 -12.97 16.98 -6.86
C ALA A 368 -14.01 17.53 -5.87
N ASP A 369 -14.99 18.30 -6.36
CA ASP A 369 -16.05 18.92 -5.54
C ASP A 369 -17.02 17.88 -4.97
N ALA A 370 -17.08 16.68 -5.57
CA ALA A 370 -17.86 15.53 -5.10
C ALA A 370 -17.14 14.66 -4.06
N SER A 371 -15.94 15.05 -3.59
CA SER A 371 -15.21 14.28 -2.56
C SER A 371 -16.00 14.20 -1.25
N GLN A 372 -16.25 12.98 -0.77
CA GLN A 372 -17.03 12.74 0.44
C GLN A 372 -16.17 12.18 1.59
N LEU A 373 -16.37 12.72 2.79
CA LEU A 373 -15.79 12.22 4.03
C LEU A 373 -16.46 10.90 4.45
N GLY A 374 -15.72 10.03 5.16
CA GLY A 374 -16.29 8.84 5.77
C GLY A 374 -16.78 7.76 4.80
N THR A 375 -16.40 7.87 3.52
CA THR A 375 -16.76 6.94 2.45
C THR A 375 -15.59 6.77 1.50
N TRP A 376 -15.53 5.62 0.84
CA TRP A 376 -14.56 5.31 -0.19
C TRP A 376 -14.94 5.98 -1.52
N ASN A 377 -14.21 7.03 -1.89
CA ASN A 377 -14.29 7.66 -3.20
C ASN A 377 -13.46 6.83 -4.20
N VAL A 378 -14.13 5.89 -4.88
CA VAL A 378 -13.49 4.95 -5.80
C VAL A 378 -13.10 5.66 -7.08
N MET A 379 -11.80 5.69 -7.34
CA MET A 379 -11.23 6.33 -8.52
C MET A 379 -11.47 5.47 -9.77
N PRO A 380 -11.45 6.08 -10.98
CA PRO A 380 -11.51 5.31 -12.22
C PRO A 380 -10.45 4.20 -12.25
N GLN A 381 -10.87 2.99 -12.63
CA GLN A 381 -10.00 1.82 -12.67
C GLN A 381 -8.83 2.04 -13.63
N LEU A 382 -7.61 1.83 -13.13
CA LEU A 382 -6.36 1.89 -13.88
C LEU A 382 -6.15 0.57 -14.64
N LYS A 383 -6.66 0.54 -15.87
CA LYS A 383 -6.52 -0.61 -16.76
C LYS A 383 -5.11 -0.67 -17.34
N ARG A 384 -4.59 -1.88 -17.52
CA ARG A 384 -3.25 -2.14 -18.06
C ARG A 384 -2.12 -1.61 -17.16
N PHE A 385 -2.35 -1.59 -15.85
CA PHE A 385 -1.31 -1.43 -14.86
C PHE A 385 -1.21 -2.73 -14.07
N ASP A 386 -0.04 -3.35 -14.09
CA ASP A 386 0.30 -4.37 -13.13
C ASP A 386 0.68 -3.73 -11.79
N HIS A 387 0.88 -4.57 -10.79
CA HIS A 387 1.08 -4.14 -9.40
C HIS A 387 2.32 -3.26 -9.21
N ILE A 388 3.36 -3.47 -10.00
CA ILE A 388 4.63 -2.75 -9.86
C ILE A 388 4.65 -1.55 -10.80
N GLY A 389 4.00 -1.63 -11.96
CA GLY A 389 3.91 -0.56 -12.94
C GLY A 389 3.35 0.75 -12.38
N ILE A 390 2.33 0.70 -11.52
CA ILE A 390 1.73 1.91 -10.90
C ILE A 390 2.68 2.65 -9.92
N THR A 391 3.84 2.06 -9.62
CA THR A 391 4.89 2.71 -8.82
C THR A 391 5.96 3.39 -9.69
N GLY A 392 5.76 3.49 -11.01
CA GLY A 392 6.73 4.06 -11.96
C GLY A 392 7.67 3.02 -12.56
N ASN A 393 7.44 1.74 -12.29
CA ASN A 393 8.22 0.64 -12.83
C ASN A 393 7.57 0.09 -14.11
N THR A 394 7.38 0.91 -15.13
CA THR A 394 6.86 0.44 -16.43
C THR A 394 7.36 1.33 -17.55
N ILE A 395 7.56 0.75 -18.72
CA ILE A 395 7.90 1.47 -19.95
C ILE A 395 6.68 1.74 -20.83
N HIS A 396 5.51 1.24 -20.43
CA HIS A 396 4.31 1.28 -21.27
C HIS A 396 3.45 2.52 -21.06
N SER A 397 3.62 3.24 -19.96
CA SER A 397 2.76 4.36 -19.58
C SER A 397 3.47 5.30 -18.61
N GLU A 398 3.24 6.60 -18.77
CA GLU A 398 3.67 7.61 -17.80
C GLU A 398 2.75 7.56 -16.57
N VAL A 399 3.34 7.32 -15.40
CA VAL A 399 2.61 7.09 -14.16
C VAL A 399 2.51 8.36 -13.32
N PHE A 400 3.52 9.23 -13.43
CA PHE A 400 3.65 10.41 -12.59
C PHE A 400 2.39 11.31 -12.63
N ASP A 401 1.76 11.44 -13.80
CA ASP A 401 0.50 12.18 -13.98
C ASP A 401 -0.62 11.77 -13.00
N VAL A 402 -0.69 10.49 -12.62
CA VAL A 402 -1.67 10.00 -11.64
C VAL A 402 -1.37 10.61 -10.27
N TYR A 403 -0.10 10.67 -9.88
CA TYR A 403 0.34 11.21 -8.59
C TYR A 403 0.20 12.72 -8.54
N GLU A 404 0.54 13.43 -9.62
CA GLU A 404 0.40 14.89 -9.69
C GLU A 404 -1.06 15.34 -9.57
N ARG A 405 -1.95 14.71 -10.34
CA ARG A 405 -3.39 15.02 -10.29
C ARG A 405 -3.97 14.67 -8.94
N HIS A 406 -3.54 13.56 -8.34
CA HIS A 406 -3.99 13.18 -7.02
C HIS A 406 -3.48 14.14 -5.94
N ALA A 407 -2.21 14.58 -6.01
CA ALA A 407 -1.67 15.58 -5.09
C ALA A 407 -2.42 16.92 -5.20
N ALA A 408 -2.80 17.34 -6.41
CA ALA A 408 -3.65 18.50 -6.62
C ALA A 408 -5.04 18.36 -5.97
N LEU A 409 -5.67 17.18 -6.13
CA LEU A 409 -6.94 16.85 -5.45
C LEU A 409 -6.78 16.94 -3.92
N LEU A 410 -5.75 16.32 -3.36
CA LEU A 410 -5.49 16.34 -1.93
C LEU A 410 -5.28 17.77 -1.39
N ALA A 411 -4.54 18.60 -2.13
CA ALA A 411 -4.33 20.01 -1.77
C ALA A 411 -5.61 20.87 -1.88
N SER A 412 -6.60 20.45 -2.67
CA SER A 412 -7.91 21.11 -2.77
C SER A 412 -8.92 20.71 -1.70
N LEU A 413 -8.62 19.69 -0.87
CA LEU A 413 -9.54 19.23 0.17
C LEU A 413 -9.78 20.26 1.29
N PRO A 414 -11.05 20.59 1.62
CA PRO A 414 -11.39 21.56 2.66
C PRO A 414 -10.83 21.19 4.05
N THR A 415 -10.32 22.17 4.77
CA THR A 415 -9.74 21.98 6.13
C THR A 415 -10.77 21.94 7.24
N THR A 416 -11.92 22.58 7.06
CA THR A 416 -13.02 22.59 8.03
C THR A 416 -14.06 21.55 7.67
N SER A 417 -14.40 20.68 8.63
CA SER A 417 -15.66 19.96 8.64
C SER A 417 -16.78 21.01 8.74
N ALA A 418 -17.22 21.56 7.61
CA ALA A 418 -18.49 22.25 7.55
C ALA A 418 -19.56 21.17 7.78
N VAL A 419 -19.83 20.85 9.04
CA VAL A 419 -21.10 20.24 9.43
C VAL A 419 -22.14 21.24 8.93
N PRO A 420 -22.99 20.89 7.94
CA PRO A 420 -24.05 21.78 7.54
C PRO A 420 -24.87 22.05 8.80
N SER A 421 -24.96 23.31 9.22
CA SER A 421 -25.87 23.67 10.29
C SER A 421 -27.26 23.22 9.83
N THR A 422 -27.83 22.21 10.47
CA THR A 422 -29.24 21.90 10.32
C THR A 422 -29.99 23.16 10.74
N ALA A 423 -30.52 23.88 9.76
CA ALA A 423 -31.47 24.94 10.01
C ALA A 423 -32.68 24.34 10.73
N LYS A 424 -33.16 25.12 11.70
CA LYS A 424 -34.18 24.82 12.72
C LYS A 424 -35.41 24.06 12.25
#